data_AF-A0A8H3IGY1-F1
#
_entry.id   AF-A0A8H3IGY1-F1
#
_cell.length_a   1.000
_cell.length_b   1.000
_cell.length_c   1.000
_cell.angle_alpha   90.00
_cell.angle_beta   90.00
_cell.angle_gamma   90.00
#
_symmetry.space_group_name_H-M   'P 1'
#
loop_
_entity.id
_entity.type
_entity.pdbx_description
1 polymer ?
#
loop_
_entity_poly.entity_id
_entity_poly.type
_entity_poly.pdbx_seq_one_letter_code
_entity_poly.pdbx_strand_id
1 'polypeptide(L)'
;MVEALGVTASVFTVATLAWESSKKLYELVNGISDAPEVISHTKANLSSTQGALDTLRLNLTTQKSAAFDSLLQTFRVAEALEGSQEECDRFGKKIKTYTKHTKHTALSKRDRLNVNFHETEINRFNRRLQDHRQVIILVTTSMSLIISKSSSTDVQQLSERFTKQETELDTLILQLTQQLSDLSPSNRPDENATTAADDRDWSISSISRLQSICQDSILATSEAKPIKQTFGDISADDSRFYQGIARTARGNVTQTHGKAVVTGGSTAARGQMDADTFKIMFGGRQYKYVLDILLGKGKVSVS
;
A
#
# COMPACT_ATOMS: atom_id res chain seq x y z
N MET A 1 -18.08 -12.20 13.72
CA MET A 1 -18.81 -11.58 12.58
C MET A 1 -19.19 -10.13 12.84
N VAL A 2 -19.58 -9.72 14.05
CA VAL A 2 -19.90 -8.30 14.36
C VAL A 2 -18.71 -7.35 14.13
N GLU A 3 -17.49 -7.77 14.48
CA GLU A 3 -16.28 -6.93 14.42
C GLU A 3 -15.89 -6.47 13.00
N ALA A 4 -16.19 -7.26 11.97
CA ALA A 4 -15.90 -6.94 10.57
C ALA A 4 -16.53 -5.59 10.16
N LEU A 5 -17.79 -5.38 10.52
CA LEU A 5 -18.49 -4.12 10.25
C LEU A 5 -17.87 -2.92 10.99
N GLY A 6 -17.20 -3.15 12.13
CA GLY A 6 -16.54 -2.10 12.90
C GLY A 6 -15.31 -1.53 12.21
N VAL A 7 -14.48 -2.38 11.60
CA VAL A 7 -13.22 -1.94 10.95
C VAL A 7 -13.51 -1.08 9.72
N THR A 8 -14.24 -1.62 8.74
CA THR A 8 -14.60 -0.88 7.53
C THR A 8 -15.40 0.41 7.85
N ALA A 9 -16.32 0.40 8.82
CA ALA A 9 -17.06 1.61 9.21
C ALA A 9 -16.16 2.67 9.89
N SER A 10 -15.20 2.26 10.71
CA SER A 10 -14.22 3.16 11.31
C SER A 10 -13.36 3.83 10.24
N VAL A 11 -12.75 3.04 9.34
CA VAL A 11 -11.90 3.56 8.25
C VAL A 11 -12.71 4.44 7.28
N PHE A 12 -13.97 4.11 7.00
CA PHE A 12 -14.87 4.96 6.20
C PHE A 12 -15.20 6.30 6.88
N THR A 13 -15.31 6.31 8.20
CA THR A 13 -15.51 7.54 8.99
C THR A 13 -14.27 8.43 8.90
N VAL A 14 -13.08 7.87 9.16
CA VAL A 14 -11.80 8.60 9.04
C VAL A 14 -11.56 9.09 7.60
N ALA A 15 -11.83 8.28 6.59
CA ALA A 15 -11.72 8.68 5.18
C ALA A 15 -12.67 9.82 4.82
N THR A 16 -13.86 9.86 5.43
CA THR A 16 -14.82 10.96 5.25
C THR A 16 -14.37 12.23 5.98
N LEU A 17 -13.77 12.13 7.17
CA LEU A 17 -13.19 13.27 7.88
C LEU A 17 -11.98 13.87 7.13
N ALA A 18 -11.08 13.03 6.62
CA ALA A 18 -9.95 13.45 5.77
C ALA A 18 -10.44 14.13 4.48
N TRP A 19 -11.48 13.60 3.85
CA TRP A 19 -12.10 14.19 2.66
C TRP A 19 -12.74 15.54 2.98
N GLU A 20 -13.47 15.65 4.09
CA GLU A 20 -14.06 16.90 4.55
C GLU A 20 -13.00 17.96 4.88
N SER A 21 -11.89 17.59 5.54
CA SER A 21 -10.81 18.53 5.84
C SER A 21 -10.14 19.04 4.54
N SER A 22 -9.78 18.13 3.62
CA SER A 22 -9.24 18.49 2.30
C SER A 22 -10.22 19.36 1.49
N LYS A 23 -11.53 19.08 1.55
CA LYS A 23 -12.56 19.89 0.89
C LYS A 23 -12.70 21.27 1.51
N LYS A 24 -12.81 21.38 2.83
CA LYS A 24 -12.90 22.67 3.56
C LYS A 24 -11.67 23.53 3.30
N LEU A 25 -10.50 22.91 3.20
CA LEU A 25 -9.26 23.57 2.82
C LEU A 25 -9.24 23.98 1.35
N TYR A 26 -9.71 23.13 0.43
CA TYR A 26 -9.84 23.47 -0.99
C TYR A 26 -10.80 24.66 -1.20
N GLU A 27 -11.96 24.68 -0.55
CA GLU A 27 -12.93 25.78 -0.65
C GLU A 27 -12.33 27.10 -0.13
N LEU A 28 -11.66 27.06 1.03
CA LEU A 28 -10.93 28.18 1.62
C LEU A 28 -9.81 28.71 0.70
N VAL A 29 -9.01 27.81 0.12
CA VAL A 29 -7.93 28.17 -0.81
C VAL A 29 -8.49 28.58 -2.17
N ASN A 30 -9.69 28.11 -2.56
CA ASN A 30 -10.31 28.46 -3.83
C ASN A 30 -10.94 29.86 -3.83
N GLY A 31 -11.50 30.29 -2.69
CA GLY A 31 -12.00 31.66 -2.48
C GLY A 31 -10.93 32.76 -2.53
N ILE A 32 -9.66 32.39 -2.73
CA ILE A 32 -8.53 33.29 -2.95
C ILE A 32 -8.42 33.63 -4.45
N SER A 33 -8.87 34.83 -4.87
CA SER A 33 -8.53 35.38 -6.20
C SER A 33 -7.08 35.91 -6.22
N ASP A 34 -6.52 36.01 -7.44
CA ASP A 34 -5.20 36.59 -7.71
C ASP A 34 -4.06 35.94 -6.91
N ALA A 35 -4.24 34.66 -6.59
CA ALA A 35 -3.32 33.86 -5.80
C ALA A 35 -2.03 33.53 -6.58
N PRO A 36 -0.87 33.37 -5.89
CA PRO A 36 0.38 32.96 -6.53
C PRO A 36 0.33 31.53 -7.07
N GLU A 37 1.26 31.16 -7.95
CA GLU A 37 1.30 29.85 -8.60
C GLU A 37 1.33 28.68 -7.60
N VAL A 38 2.05 28.83 -6.48
CA VAL A 38 2.10 27.83 -5.39
C VAL A 38 0.71 27.48 -4.83
N ILE A 39 -0.23 28.44 -4.81
CA ILE A 39 -1.61 28.22 -4.39
C ILE A 39 -2.42 27.49 -5.49
N SER A 40 -2.13 27.72 -6.77
CA SER A 40 -2.71 26.93 -7.86
C SER A 40 -2.31 25.46 -7.75
N HIS A 41 -1.03 25.19 -7.46
CA HIS A 41 -0.53 23.85 -7.17
C HIS A 41 -1.23 23.24 -5.93
N THR A 42 -1.44 24.02 -4.86
CA THR A 42 -2.22 23.58 -3.69
C THR A 42 -3.65 23.18 -4.06
N LYS A 43 -4.37 23.95 -4.89
CA LYS A 43 -5.72 23.58 -5.37
C LYS A 43 -5.71 22.25 -6.12
N ALA A 44 -4.75 22.05 -7.04
CA ALA A 44 -4.62 20.84 -7.83
C ALA A 44 -4.30 19.60 -6.97
N ASN A 45 -3.40 19.74 -5.98
CA ASN A 45 -3.02 18.65 -5.09
C ASN A 45 -4.17 18.26 -4.15
N LEU A 46 -4.87 19.23 -3.55
CA LEU A 46 -6.06 18.99 -2.73
C LEU A 46 -7.18 18.27 -3.49
N SER A 47 -7.49 18.72 -4.71
CA SER A 47 -8.45 18.05 -5.60
C SER A 47 -8.01 16.62 -5.94
N SER A 48 -6.72 16.39 -6.14
CA SER A 48 -6.18 15.05 -6.37
C SER A 48 -6.28 14.14 -5.15
N THR A 49 -6.08 14.68 -3.94
CA THR A 49 -6.26 13.94 -2.68
C THR A 49 -7.73 13.61 -2.44
N GLN A 50 -8.67 14.52 -2.76
CA GLN A 50 -10.11 14.23 -2.69
C GLN A 50 -10.48 13.04 -3.60
N GLY A 51 -9.98 13.01 -4.84
CA GLY A 51 -10.20 11.87 -5.76
C GLY A 51 -9.63 10.54 -5.25
N ALA A 52 -8.45 10.55 -4.61
CA ALA A 52 -7.88 9.37 -3.97
C ALA A 52 -8.74 8.89 -2.77
N LEU A 53 -9.21 9.82 -1.94
CA LEU A 53 -10.08 9.54 -0.79
C LEU A 53 -11.45 9.00 -1.24
N ASP A 54 -12.06 9.55 -2.28
CA ASP A 54 -13.33 9.04 -2.83
C ASP A 54 -13.17 7.67 -3.48
N THR A 55 -12.03 7.40 -4.12
CA THR A 55 -11.70 6.05 -4.62
C THR A 55 -11.62 5.03 -3.48
N LEU A 56 -10.99 5.39 -2.36
CA LEU A 56 -10.97 4.54 -1.17
C LEU A 56 -12.36 4.38 -0.54
N ARG A 57 -13.16 5.44 -0.45
CA ARG A 57 -14.54 5.40 0.09
C ARG A 57 -15.46 4.54 -0.78
N LEU A 58 -15.26 4.50 -2.09
CA LEU A 58 -15.94 3.58 -3.01
C LEU A 58 -15.50 2.13 -2.76
N ASN A 59 -14.21 1.86 -2.56
CA ASN A 59 -13.73 0.52 -2.18
C ASN A 59 -14.30 0.07 -0.82
N LEU A 60 -14.32 0.94 0.19
CA LEU A 60 -14.88 0.67 1.52
C LEU A 60 -16.40 0.39 1.51
N THR A 61 -17.14 0.89 0.52
CA THR A 61 -18.58 0.65 0.40
C THR A 61 -18.95 -0.52 -0.51
N THR A 62 -18.08 -0.88 -1.46
CA THR A 62 -18.28 -2.00 -2.39
C THR A 62 -17.68 -3.31 -1.89
N GLN A 63 -16.51 -3.28 -1.24
CA GLN A 63 -15.82 -4.48 -0.76
C GLN A 63 -16.25 -4.82 0.67
N LYS A 64 -16.91 -5.97 0.83
CA LYS A 64 -17.46 -6.45 2.12
C LYS A 64 -16.99 -7.87 2.39
N SER A 65 -15.77 -8.01 2.89
CA SER A 65 -15.19 -9.30 3.24
C SER A 65 -14.20 -9.16 4.41
N ALA A 66 -14.14 -10.17 5.28
CA ALA A 66 -13.21 -10.17 6.42
C ALA A 66 -11.72 -10.15 5.97
N ALA A 67 -11.42 -10.59 4.74
CA ALA A 67 -10.10 -10.43 4.15
C ALA A 67 -9.77 -8.95 3.88
N PHE A 68 -10.73 -8.18 3.38
CA PHE A 68 -10.58 -6.73 3.21
C PHE A 68 -10.46 -6.02 4.56
N ASP A 69 -11.28 -6.36 5.57
CA ASP A 69 -11.16 -5.80 6.92
C ASP A 69 -9.77 -6.07 7.54
N SER A 70 -9.24 -7.29 7.38
CA SER A 70 -7.88 -7.64 7.81
C SER A 70 -6.83 -6.80 7.08
N LEU A 71 -7.00 -6.56 5.78
CA LEU A 71 -6.08 -5.72 4.99
C LEU A 71 -6.15 -4.25 5.42
N LEU A 72 -7.32 -3.71 5.75
CA LEU A 72 -7.45 -2.35 6.30
C LEU A 72 -6.63 -2.16 7.60
N GLN A 73 -6.52 -3.22 8.42
CA GLN A 73 -5.68 -3.24 9.62
C GLN A 73 -4.19 -3.43 9.27
N THR A 74 -3.84 -4.44 8.46
CA THR A 74 -2.44 -4.72 8.08
C THR A 74 -1.78 -3.53 7.37
N PHE A 75 -2.52 -2.85 6.48
CA PHE A 75 -2.06 -1.66 5.78
C PHE A 75 -2.30 -0.35 6.56
N ARG A 76 -2.78 -0.45 7.81
CA ARG A 76 -2.96 0.66 8.77
C ARG A 76 -3.64 1.88 8.16
N VAL A 77 -4.71 1.62 7.40
CA VAL A 77 -5.32 2.61 6.49
C VAL A 77 -5.84 3.83 7.23
N ALA A 78 -6.37 3.65 8.45
CA ALA A 78 -6.79 4.75 9.32
C ALA A 78 -5.66 5.75 9.60
N GLU A 79 -4.46 5.28 9.94
CA GLU A 79 -3.32 6.13 10.32
C GLU A 79 -2.80 7.02 9.17
N ALA A 80 -2.87 6.53 7.93
CA ALA A 80 -2.55 7.30 6.73
C ALA A 80 -3.59 8.39 6.44
N LEU A 81 -4.87 8.10 6.69
CA LEU A 81 -5.97 9.04 6.53
C LEU A 81 -5.98 10.11 7.61
N GLU A 82 -5.70 9.72 8.86
CA GLU A 82 -5.49 10.62 10.00
C GLU A 82 -4.38 11.62 9.70
N GLY A 83 -3.20 11.17 9.25
CA GLY A 83 -2.11 12.07 8.84
C GLY A 83 -2.51 13.05 7.72
N SER A 84 -3.30 12.58 6.74
CA SER A 84 -3.83 13.43 5.67
C SER A 84 -4.86 14.44 6.17
N GLN A 85 -5.64 14.12 7.20
CA GLN A 85 -6.58 15.05 7.84
C GLN A 85 -5.81 16.05 8.72
N GLU A 86 -4.90 15.57 9.56
CA GLU A 86 -4.04 16.38 10.43
C GLU A 86 -3.36 17.49 9.63
N GLU A 87 -2.72 17.16 8.51
CA GLU A 87 -1.97 18.16 7.73
C GLU A 87 -2.88 19.16 7.00
N CYS A 88 -4.06 18.73 6.54
CA CYS A 88 -5.07 19.65 6.01
C CYS A 88 -5.63 20.59 7.10
N ASP A 89 -5.88 20.09 8.31
CA ASP A 89 -6.35 20.89 9.45
C ASP A 89 -5.25 21.84 9.99
N ARG A 90 -3.98 21.40 9.99
CA ARG A 90 -2.80 22.21 10.37
C ARG A 90 -2.60 23.35 9.37
N PHE A 91 -2.52 23.06 8.07
CA PHE A 91 -2.36 24.09 7.06
C PHE A 91 -3.60 24.99 6.93
N GLY A 92 -4.81 24.46 7.15
CA GLY A 92 -6.05 25.22 7.26
C GLY A 92 -6.04 26.28 8.37
N LYS A 93 -5.31 26.05 9.48
CA LYS A 93 -5.07 27.05 10.53
C LYS A 93 -4.02 28.09 10.09
N LYS A 94 -2.94 27.65 9.44
CA LYS A 94 -1.89 28.53 8.88
C LYS A 94 -2.44 29.49 7.83
N ILE A 95 -3.11 29.01 6.78
CA ILE A 95 -3.62 29.84 5.68
C ILE A 95 -4.70 30.85 6.13
N LYS A 96 -5.56 30.50 7.12
CA LYS A 96 -6.48 31.45 7.77
C LYS A 96 -5.75 32.57 8.52
N THR A 97 -4.56 32.27 9.05
CA THR A 97 -3.72 33.27 9.71
C THR A 97 -3.05 34.18 8.67
N TYR A 98 -2.57 33.63 7.56
CA TYR A 98 -1.96 34.42 6.49
C TYR A 98 -2.94 35.35 5.75
N THR A 99 -4.22 34.96 5.67
CA THR A 99 -5.30 35.69 4.95
C THR A 99 -6.24 36.50 5.87
N LYS A 100 -5.84 36.73 7.13
CA LYS A 100 -6.68 37.30 8.19
C LYS A 100 -7.27 38.70 7.89
N HIS A 101 -6.72 39.43 6.93
CA HIS A 101 -7.21 40.78 6.56
C HIS A 101 -8.10 40.81 5.30
N THR A 102 -8.31 39.66 4.65
CA THR A 102 -9.16 39.54 3.46
C THR A 102 -10.64 39.55 3.85
N LYS A 103 -11.36 40.64 3.51
CA LYS A 103 -12.78 40.85 3.84
C LYS A 103 -13.78 40.42 2.76
N HIS A 104 -13.32 40.15 1.54
CA HIS A 104 -14.11 39.66 0.40
C HIS A 104 -13.21 38.81 -0.51
N THR A 105 -13.76 38.27 -1.61
CA THR A 105 -13.17 37.23 -2.49
C THR A 105 -11.82 37.54 -3.16
N ALA A 106 -11.20 38.69 -2.91
CA ALA A 106 -9.89 39.06 -3.43
C ALA A 106 -8.91 39.35 -2.29
N LEU A 107 -7.71 38.77 -2.37
CA LEU A 107 -6.63 39.02 -1.42
C LEU A 107 -6.36 40.52 -1.30
N SER A 108 -6.22 41.03 -0.08
CA SER A 108 -5.60 42.34 0.06
C SER A 108 -4.14 42.27 -0.40
N LYS A 109 -3.58 43.40 -0.86
CA LYS A 109 -2.15 43.47 -1.22
C LYS A 109 -1.21 43.03 -0.08
N ARG A 110 -1.66 43.12 1.19
CA ARG A 110 -0.94 42.61 2.35
C ARG A 110 -1.05 41.09 2.46
N ASP A 111 -2.24 40.51 2.35
CA ASP A 111 -2.42 39.06 2.42
C ASP A 111 -1.69 38.35 1.25
N ARG A 112 -1.68 38.93 0.04
CA ARG A 112 -0.89 38.42 -1.09
C ARG A 112 0.63 38.48 -0.84
N LEU A 113 1.12 39.57 -0.26
CA LEU A 113 2.53 39.69 0.13
C LEU A 113 2.90 38.64 1.21
N ASN A 114 1.99 38.40 2.15
CA ASN A 114 2.13 37.43 3.22
C ASN A 114 2.18 35.99 2.68
N VAL A 115 1.27 35.63 1.77
CA VAL A 115 1.26 34.31 1.10
C VAL A 115 2.55 34.08 0.30
N ASN A 116 3.11 35.11 -0.34
CA ASN A 116 4.44 35.01 -0.97
C ASN A 116 5.56 34.77 0.05
N PHE A 117 5.59 35.49 1.18
CA PHE A 117 6.60 35.26 2.22
C PHE A 117 6.53 33.87 2.85
N HIS A 118 5.35 33.26 2.89
CA HIS A 118 5.14 31.89 3.38
C HIS A 118 5.17 30.80 2.28
N GLU A 119 5.63 31.11 1.06
CA GLU A 119 5.71 30.16 -0.06
C GLU A 119 6.45 28.85 0.30
N THR A 120 7.53 28.94 1.08
CA THR A 120 8.28 27.76 1.56
C THR A 120 7.43 26.84 2.45
N GLU A 121 6.51 27.39 3.25
CA GLU A 121 5.59 26.58 4.06
C GLU A 121 4.46 25.97 3.22
N ILE A 122 3.98 26.69 2.21
CA ILE A 122 2.95 26.19 1.28
C ILE A 122 3.53 25.06 0.42
N ASN A 123 4.77 25.18 -0.05
CA ASN A 123 5.48 24.12 -0.75
C ASN A 123 5.78 22.91 0.16
N ARG A 124 6.11 23.13 1.45
CA ARG A 124 6.26 22.05 2.43
C ARG A 124 4.95 21.30 2.67
N PHE A 125 3.82 22.02 2.80
CA PHE A 125 2.48 21.45 2.86
C PHE A 125 2.15 20.64 1.60
N ASN A 126 2.37 21.22 0.42
CA ASN A 126 2.09 20.56 -0.87
C ASN A 126 2.85 19.23 -0.97
N ARG A 127 4.13 19.18 -0.57
CA ARG A 127 4.92 17.95 -0.53
C ARG A 127 4.32 16.93 0.44
N ARG A 128 4.14 17.29 1.73
CA ARG A 128 3.54 16.39 2.74
C ARG A 128 2.17 15.84 2.32
N LEU A 129 1.29 16.67 1.74
CA LEU A 129 -0.02 16.24 1.25
C LEU A 129 0.10 15.27 0.07
N GLN A 130 1.06 15.50 -0.84
CA GLN A 130 1.37 14.57 -1.91
C GLN A 130 1.87 13.22 -1.35
N ASP A 131 2.74 13.24 -0.34
CA ASP A 131 3.31 12.04 0.28
C ASP A 131 2.18 11.17 0.88
N HIS A 132 1.26 11.75 1.67
CA HIS A 132 0.09 11.05 2.20
C HIS A 132 -0.82 10.52 1.08
N ARG A 133 -1.09 11.32 0.05
CA ARG A 133 -1.90 10.91 -1.12
C ARG A 133 -1.27 9.72 -1.84
N GLN A 134 0.05 9.70 -2.01
CA GLN A 134 0.77 8.59 -2.64
C GLN A 134 0.68 7.32 -1.79
N VAL A 135 0.88 7.40 -0.46
CA VAL A 135 0.67 6.24 0.43
C VAL A 135 -0.76 5.72 0.31
N ILE A 136 -1.78 6.58 0.40
CA ILE A 136 -3.20 6.17 0.28
C ILE A 136 -3.47 5.46 -1.06
N ILE A 137 -2.94 5.97 -2.18
CA ILE A 137 -3.09 5.35 -3.51
C ILE A 137 -2.39 3.98 -3.58
N LEU A 138 -1.14 3.88 -3.13
CA LEU A 138 -0.35 2.64 -3.20
C LEU A 138 -0.95 1.57 -2.28
N VAL A 139 -1.30 1.91 -1.04
CA VAL A 139 -2.02 1.06 -0.08
C VAL A 139 -3.32 0.53 -0.69
N THR A 140 -4.16 1.42 -1.25
CA THR A 140 -5.42 1.03 -1.88
C THR A 140 -5.21 0.10 -3.08
N THR A 141 -4.13 0.29 -3.83
CA THR A 141 -3.78 -0.54 -4.99
C THR A 141 -3.25 -1.91 -4.57
N SER A 142 -2.36 -1.98 -3.57
CA SER A 142 -1.92 -3.26 -2.96
C SER A 142 -3.09 -4.07 -2.44
N MET A 143 -4.00 -3.50 -1.63
CA MET A 143 -5.18 -4.22 -1.13
C MET A 143 -6.03 -4.77 -2.30
N SER A 144 -6.22 -3.97 -3.35
CA SER A 144 -6.96 -4.39 -4.55
C SER A 144 -6.28 -5.51 -5.32
N LEU A 145 -4.94 -5.52 -5.40
CA LEU A 145 -4.15 -6.62 -6.00
C LEU A 145 -4.27 -7.90 -5.17
N ILE A 146 -4.17 -7.80 -3.84
CA ILE A 146 -4.27 -8.95 -2.92
C ILE A 146 -5.64 -9.63 -3.00
N ILE A 147 -6.72 -8.87 -3.22
CA ILE A 147 -8.08 -9.40 -3.33
C ILE A 147 -8.34 -9.96 -4.74
N SER A 148 -7.96 -9.22 -5.79
CA SER A 148 -8.10 -9.66 -7.20
C SER A 148 -7.23 -10.87 -7.58
N LYS A 149 -6.23 -11.20 -6.76
CA LYS A 149 -5.49 -12.48 -6.83
C LYS A 149 -6.40 -13.71 -6.92
N SER A 150 -7.54 -13.68 -6.25
CA SER A 150 -8.51 -14.80 -6.25
C SER A 150 -9.26 -14.99 -7.56
N SER A 151 -9.26 -13.99 -8.46
CA SER A 151 -9.99 -13.99 -9.74
C SER A 151 -9.09 -13.92 -10.99
N SER A 152 -7.78 -13.69 -10.86
CA SER A 152 -6.88 -13.66 -12.02
C SER A 152 -6.54 -15.05 -12.54
N THR A 153 -6.82 -15.30 -13.82
CA THR A 153 -6.34 -16.48 -14.54
C THR A 153 -4.92 -16.32 -15.07
N ASP A 154 -4.47 -15.09 -15.32
CA ASP A 154 -3.07 -14.80 -15.64
C ASP A 154 -2.31 -14.47 -14.35
N VAL A 155 -1.47 -15.41 -13.93
CA VAL A 155 -0.61 -15.25 -12.76
C VAL A 155 0.72 -14.58 -13.08
N GLN A 156 1.16 -14.59 -14.34
CA GLN A 156 2.37 -13.87 -14.75
C GLN A 156 2.11 -12.36 -14.78
N GLN A 157 1.08 -11.91 -15.49
CA GLN A 157 0.64 -10.52 -15.49
C GLN A 157 0.34 -10.03 -14.06
N LEU A 158 -0.26 -10.88 -13.22
CA LEU A 158 -0.49 -10.54 -11.82
C LEU A 158 0.82 -10.38 -11.03
N SER A 159 1.78 -11.31 -11.15
CA SER A 159 3.07 -11.22 -10.44
C SER A 159 3.91 -10.02 -10.92
N GLU A 160 3.80 -9.65 -12.20
CA GLU A 160 4.37 -8.41 -12.74
C GLU A 160 3.74 -7.16 -12.09
N ARG A 161 2.41 -7.13 -11.92
CA ARG A 161 1.71 -6.04 -11.21
C ARG A 161 2.08 -5.96 -9.72
N PHE A 162 2.24 -7.09 -9.04
CA PHE A 162 2.77 -7.13 -7.66
C PHE A 162 4.21 -6.58 -7.60
N THR A 163 5.08 -7.00 -8.52
CA THR A 163 6.48 -6.50 -8.59
C THR A 163 6.55 -5.00 -8.85
N LYS A 164 5.67 -4.48 -9.72
CA LYS A 164 5.53 -3.04 -9.94
C LYS A 164 5.09 -2.32 -8.67
N GLN A 165 4.09 -2.85 -7.97
CA GLN A 165 3.54 -2.26 -6.74
C GLN A 165 4.59 -2.19 -5.60
N GLU A 166 5.40 -3.23 -5.45
CA GLU A 166 6.54 -3.26 -4.53
C GLU A 166 7.57 -2.18 -4.91
N THR A 167 7.92 -2.08 -6.19
CA THR A 167 8.88 -1.07 -6.69
C THR A 167 8.39 0.37 -6.46
N GLU A 168 7.09 0.64 -6.63
CA GLU A 168 6.50 1.97 -6.36
C GLU A 168 6.48 2.30 -4.85
N LEU A 169 6.28 1.30 -3.98
CA LEU A 169 6.39 1.45 -2.52
C LEU A 169 7.84 1.69 -2.07
N ASP A 170 8.82 0.90 -2.55
CA ASP A 170 10.24 1.10 -2.27
C ASP A 170 10.72 2.48 -2.72
N THR A 171 10.29 2.93 -3.90
CA THR A 171 10.61 4.27 -4.43
C THR A 171 10.10 5.38 -3.50
N LEU A 172 8.90 5.22 -2.92
CA LEU A 172 8.35 6.17 -1.96
C LEU A 172 9.08 6.13 -0.61
N ILE A 173 9.45 4.94 -0.12
CA ILE A 173 10.29 4.80 1.09
C ILE A 173 11.62 5.52 0.91
N LEU A 174 12.28 5.41 -0.25
CA LEU A 174 13.53 6.13 -0.53
C LEU A 174 13.33 7.66 -0.54
N GLN A 175 12.24 8.15 -1.14
CA GLN A 175 11.90 9.59 -1.14
C GLN A 175 11.64 10.12 0.28
N LEU A 176 10.86 9.39 1.08
CA LEU A 176 10.61 9.70 2.49
C LEU A 176 11.90 9.65 3.33
N THR A 177 12.80 8.71 3.05
CA THR A 177 14.11 8.59 3.75
C THR A 177 15.03 9.77 3.43
N GLN A 178 15.05 10.25 2.18
CA GLN A 178 15.75 11.48 1.82
C GLN A 178 15.13 12.69 2.55
N GLN A 179 13.81 12.82 2.58
CA GLN A 179 13.13 13.90 3.31
C GLN A 179 13.46 13.91 4.81
N LEU A 180 13.53 12.74 5.44
CA LEU A 180 13.91 12.62 6.84
C LEU A 180 15.37 13.04 7.08
N SER A 181 16.25 12.75 6.12
CA SER A 181 17.66 13.17 6.13
C SER A 181 17.81 14.68 5.93
N ASP A 182 17.06 15.27 5.00
CA ASP A 182 17.00 16.72 4.74
C ASP A 182 16.45 17.51 5.96
N LEU A 183 15.68 16.86 6.84
CA LEU A 183 15.13 17.41 8.08
C LEU A 183 16.06 17.28 9.30
N SER A 184 17.25 16.71 9.14
CA SER A 184 18.29 16.63 10.19
C SER A 184 18.91 18.02 10.47
N PRO A 185 19.48 18.29 11.68
CA PRO A 185 19.67 19.67 12.13
C PRO A 185 20.83 20.39 11.43
N SER A 186 20.50 21.37 10.58
CA SER A 186 21.43 22.43 10.19
C SER A 186 21.55 23.47 11.31
N ASN A 187 22.78 23.82 11.71
CA ASN A 187 23.04 24.76 12.79
C ASN A 187 22.70 26.21 12.39
N ARG A 188 21.43 26.61 12.58
CA ARG A 188 20.99 28.01 12.55
C ARG A 188 20.17 28.35 13.79
N PRO A 189 20.54 29.39 14.56
CA PRO A 189 19.63 29.99 15.53
C PRO A 189 18.56 30.79 14.77
N ASP A 190 17.30 30.63 15.15
CA ASP A 190 16.16 31.29 14.51
C ASP A 190 15.14 31.71 15.58
N GLU A 191 14.65 32.95 15.52
CA GLU A 191 14.03 33.62 16.68
C GLU A 191 12.60 33.14 17.01
N ASN A 192 12.00 32.30 16.16
CA ASN A 192 10.67 31.68 16.38
C ASN A 192 10.76 30.17 16.69
N ALA A 193 11.75 29.79 17.51
CA ALA A 193 12.17 28.40 17.74
C ALA A 193 11.03 27.41 18.06
N THR A 194 10.06 27.77 18.91
CA THR A 194 9.00 26.85 19.37
C THR A 194 8.12 26.33 18.23
N THR A 195 7.49 27.23 17.47
CA THR A 195 6.61 26.82 16.36
C THR A 195 7.36 26.16 15.20
N ALA A 196 8.67 26.47 15.06
CA ALA A 196 9.53 25.81 14.08
C ALA A 196 9.90 24.37 14.50
N ALA A 197 10.10 24.13 15.81
CA ALA A 197 10.29 22.79 16.37
C ALA A 197 9.01 21.94 16.24
N ASP A 198 7.85 22.46 16.66
CA ASP A 198 6.56 21.75 16.57
C ASP A 198 6.24 21.30 15.13
N ASP A 199 6.54 22.14 14.12
CA ASP A 199 6.31 21.81 12.71
C ASP A 199 7.33 20.82 12.15
N ARG A 200 8.54 20.75 12.74
CA ARG A 200 9.60 19.80 12.38
C ARG A 200 9.38 18.43 13.02
N ASP A 201 9.05 18.37 14.30
CA ASP A 201 8.83 17.12 15.02
C ASP A 201 7.57 16.41 14.52
N TRP A 202 6.51 17.17 14.18
CA TRP A 202 5.38 16.63 13.44
C TRP A 202 5.79 16.08 12.06
N SER A 203 6.71 16.75 11.34
CA SER A 203 7.19 16.24 10.04
C SER A 203 7.92 14.92 10.16
N ILE A 204 8.81 14.81 11.16
CA ILE A 204 9.58 13.60 11.47
C ILE A 204 8.61 12.46 11.81
N SER A 205 7.66 12.70 12.72
CA SER A 205 6.64 11.72 13.11
C SER A 205 5.77 11.28 11.94
N SER A 206 5.29 12.23 11.11
CA SER A 206 4.49 11.96 9.92
C SER A 206 5.25 11.13 8.88
N ILE A 207 6.48 11.53 8.52
CA ILE A 207 7.31 10.82 7.55
C ILE A 207 7.63 9.40 8.03
N SER A 208 8.00 9.22 9.30
CA SER A 208 8.25 7.89 9.86
C SER A 208 6.99 7.02 9.93
N ARG A 209 5.80 7.60 10.19
CA ARG A 209 4.51 6.91 10.10
C ARG A 209 4.25 6.41 8.67
N LEU A 210 4.44 7.28 7.66
CA LEU A 210 4.28 6.93 6.25
C LEU A 210 5.30 5.85 5.78
N GLN A 211 6.56 5.93 6.22
CA GLN A 211 7.57 4.89 5.94
C GLN A 211 7.14 3.53 6.50
N SER A 212 6.70 3.49 7.76
CA SER A 212 6.25 2.25 8.41
C SER A 212 5.05 1.65 7.69
N ILE A 213 4.06 2.46 7.31
CA ILE A 213 2.89 2.01 6.53
C ILE A 213 3.32 1.45 5.16
N CYS A 214 4.31 2.05 4.49
CA CYS A 214 4.86 1.50 3.24
C CYS A 214 5.60 0.17 3.45
N GLN A 215 6.33 0.02 4.55
CA GLN A 215 7.02 -1.24 4.89
C GLN A 215 6.03 -2.37 5.19
N ASP A 216 5.01 -2.10 6.02
CA ASP A 216 3.90 -3.02 6.30
C ASP A 216 3.17 -3.41 4.99
N SER A 217 2.99 -2.43 4.09
CA SER A 217 2.43 -2.64 2.75
C SER A 217 3.27 -3.55 1.86
N ILE A 218 4.60 -3.39 1.84
CA ILE A 218 5.50 -4.26 1.06
C ILE A 218 5.46 -5.69 1.59
N LEU A 219 5.52 -5.88 2.92
CA LEU A 219 5.49 -7.20 3.54
C LEU A 219 4.21 -7.96 3.15
N ALA A 220 3.04 -7.34 3.33
CA ALA A 220 1.75 -7.94 2.97
C ALA A 220 1.59 -8.15 1.45
N THR A 221 2.15 -7.25 0.63
CA THR A 221 2.17 -7.38 -0.84
C THR A 221 3.04 -8.57 -1.26
N SER A 222 4.23 -8.72 -0.70
CA SER A 222 5.19 -9.80 -0.99
C SER A 222 4.72 -11.17 -0.51
N GLU A 223 4.06 -11.26 0.66
CA GLU A 223 3.46 -12.51 1.13
C GLU A 223 2.31 -12.96 0.23
N ALA A 224 1.48 -12.01 -0.21
CA ALA A 224 0.36 -12.30 -1.10
C ALA A 224 0.78 -12.60 -2.55
N LYS A 225 1.89 -12.01 -3.03
CA LYS A 225 2.40 -12.09 -4.41
C LYS A 225 2.40 -13.52 -4.96
N PRO A 226 1.84 -13.75 -6.17
CA PRO A 226 1.73 -15.09 -6.68
C PRO A 226 3.06 -15.59 -7.28
N ILE A 227 3.51 -16.73 -6.80
CA ILE A 227 4.73 -17.42 -7.21
C ILE A 227 4.35 -18.43 -8.32
N LYS A 228 4.85 -18.25 -9.54
CA LYS A 228 4.64 -19.21 -10.65
C LYS A 228 5.74 -20.27 -10.64
N GLN A 229 5.44 -21.45 -10.12
CA GLN A 229 6.32 -22.62 -10.12
C GLN A 229 6.04 -23.46 -11.38
N THR A 230 7.01 -23.51 -12.29
CA THR A 230 6.94 -24.33 -13.52
C THR A 230 7.88 -25.51 -13.41
N PHE A 231 7.40 -26.69 -13.76
CA PHE A 231 8.17 -27.93 -13.81
C PHE A 231 8.23 -28.46 -15.24
N GLY A 232 9.39 -28.93 -15.69
CA GLY A 232 9.60 -29.50 -17.04
C GLY A 232 9.22 -30.97 -17.17
N ASP A 233 9.57 -31.55 -18.32
CA ASP A 233 9.25 -32.92 -18.78
C ASP A 233 10.08 -34.02 -18.09
N ILE A 234 9.49 -35.23 -17.92
CA ILE A 234 10.03 -36.40 -17.15
C ILE A 234 9.53 -37.71 -17.85
N SER A 235 10.23 -38.88 -17.85
CA SER A 235 9.91 -40.09 -18.70
C SER A 235 9.92 -41.51 -18.05
N ALA A 236 9.14 -42.51 -18.57
CA ALA A 236 8.67 -43.76 -17.90
C ALA A 236 8.88 -45.13 -18.54
N ASP A 237 8.99 -46.13 -17.64
CA ASP A 237 8.85 -47.58 -17.83
C ASP A 237 9.06 -48.29 -16.47
N ASP A 238 8.03 -48.78 -15.75
CA ASP A 238 8.10 -49.50 -14.43
C ASP A 238 8.26 -48.68 -13.10
N SER A 239 8.27 -47.34 -13.07
CA SER A 239 8.33 -46.57 -11.79
C SER A 239 7.12 -45.69 -11.47
N ARG A 240 6.99 -45.31 -10.19
CA ARG A 240 5.95 -44.40 -9.67
C ARG A 240 6.36 -42.92 -9.78
N PHE A 241 5.37 -42.04 -9.94
CA PHE A 241 5.51 -40.59 -9.80
C PHE A 241 4.37 -39.98 -8.96
N TYR A 242 4.62 -38.91 -8.19
CA TYR A 242 3.59 -38.20 -7.40
C TYR A 242 3.65 -36.66 -7.55
N GLN A 243 2.64 -35.96 -7.00
CA GLN A 243 2.50 -34.48 -6.99
C GLN A 243 1.67 -33.99 -5.73
N GLY A 244 2.29 -33.87 -4.51
CA GLY A 244 1.87 -33.41 -3.12
C GLY A 244 2.71 -32.27 -2.38
N ILE A 245 3.35 -32.43 -1.16
CA ILE A 245 4.71 -31.97 -0.60
C ILE A 245 4.93 -32.30 0.90
N ALA A 246 5.66 -31.43 1.62
CA ALA A 246 5.88 -31.39 3.06
C ALA A 246 5.66 -30.03 3.84
N ARG A 247 4.87 -29.01 3.43
CA ARG A 247 4.21 -28.01 4.33
C ARG A 247 2.82 -27.49 3.85
N THR A 248 2.03 -26.94 4.78
CA THR A 248 0.67 -26.41 4.61
C THR A 248 0.51 -25.56 3.35
N ALA A 249 -0.58 -25.79 2.60
CA ALA A 249 -0.82 -25.24 1.27
C ALA A 249 -0.58 -23.71 1.19
N ARG A 250 0.51 -23.30 0.55
CA ARG A 250 0.80 -21.89 0.31
C ARG A 250 -0.11 -21.34 -0.78
N GLY A 251 -1.20 -20.68 -0.36
CA GLY A 251 -2.19 -20.03 -1.23
C GLY A 251 -1.68 -18.86 -2.07
N ASN A 252 -0.37 -18.72 -2.25
CA ASN A 252 0.28 -17.83 -3.20
C ASN A 252 1.05 -18.58 -4.31
N VAL A 253 1.18 -19.90 -4.30
CA VAL A 253 1.91 -20.63 -5.35
C VAL A 253 0.97 -21.15 -6.44
N THR A 254 1.21 -20.74 -7.69
CA THR A 254 0.58 -21.27 -8.92
C THR A 254 1.56 -22.18 -9.66
N GLN A 255 0.99 -23.17 -10.36
CA GLN A 255 1.59 -24.50 -10.38
C GLN A 255 1.39 -25.11 -11.77
N THR A 256 2.48 -25.21 -12.52
CA THR A 256 2.46 -25.57 -13.95
C THR A 256 3.45 -26.68 -14.25
N HIS A 257 3.08 -27.60 -15.14
CA HIS A 257 3.76 -28.88 -15.34
C HIS A 257 3.84 -29.23 -16.83
N GLY A 258 5.04 -29.57 -17.30
CA GLY A 258 5.25 -30.33 -18.52
C GLY A 258 4.94 -31.82 -18.35
N LYS A 259 5.38 -32.62 -19.32
CA LYS A 259 5.24 -34.09 -19.37
C LYS A 259 5.72 -34.76 -18.07
N ALA A 260 5.18 -35.91 -17.73
CA ALA A 260 5.70 -36.70 -16.63
C ALA A 260 5.37 -38.18 -16.77
N VAL A 261 6.42 -38.98 -16.65
CA VAL A 261 6.45 -40.43 -16.68
C VAL A 261 7.77 -40.81 -15.90
N VAL A 262 7.97 -41.99 -15.25
CA VAL A 262 9.22 -42.39 -14.50
C VAL A 262 9.61 -43.88 -14.73
N THR A 263 10.91 -44.23 -14.88
CA THR A 263 11.42 -45.60 -15.25
C THR A 263 12.08 -46.42 -14.12
N GLY A 264 12.00 -47.76 -14.14
CA GLY A 264 12.82 -48.75 -13.42
C GLY A 264 12.44 -49.09 -11.97
N GLY A 265 11.28 -49.71 -11.70
CA GLY A 265 10.84 -50.26 -10.39
C GLY A 265 10.72 -49.27 -9.21
N SER A 266 11.01 -48.01 -9.44
CA SER A 266 11.35 -46.94 -8.48
C SER A 266 10.16 -46.04 -8.16
N THR A 267 10.42 -44.86 -7.56
CA THR A 267 9.40 -43.93 -7.06
C THR A 267 9.97 -42.49 -6.99
N ALA A 268 9.26 -41.49 -7.52
CA ALA A 268 9.66 -40.08 -7.56
C ALA A 268 8.45 -39.11 -7.47
N ALA A 269 8.63 -37.75 -7.48
CA ALA A 269 7.54 -36.72 -7.42
C ALA A 269 7.98 -35.20 -7.60
N ARG A 270 7.11 -34.13 -7.40
CA ARG A 270 7.29 -32.66 -7.82
C ARG A 270 6.37 -31.44 -7.24
N GLY A 271 6.67 -30.65 -6.14
CA GLY A 271 6.31 -29.22 -5.66
C GLY A 271 5.54 -28.43 -4.43
N GLN A 272 4.53 -28.77 -3.51
CA GLN A 272 3.39 -27.98 -2.80
C GLN A 272 2.52 -28.36 -1.45
N MET A 273 2.35 -29.58 -0.84
CA MET A 273 1.43 -30.01 0.32
C MET A 273 2.09 -30.37 1.68
N ASP A 274 1.43 -30.76 2.79
CA ASP A 274 1.98 -30.78 4.18
C ASP A 274 2.88 -31.95 4.69
N ALA A 275 3.60 -31.71 5.82
CA ALA A 275 4.70 -32.52 6.37
C ALA A 275 4.26 -33.83 7.05
N ASP A 276 3.14 -33.79 7.76
CA ASP A 276 2.57 -34.99 8.35
C ASP A 276 1.99 -35.88 7.26
N THR A 277 1.39 -35.29 6.21
CA THR A 277 1.00 -36.02 4.99
C THR A 277 2.20 -36.67 4.28
N PHE A 278 3.36 -35.99 4.16
CA PHE A 278 4.61 -36.63 3.69
C PHE A 278 4.97 -37.87 4.51
N LYS A 279 4.96 -37.73 5.85
CA LYS A 279 5.38 -38.77 6.78
C LYS A 279 4.42 -39.96 6.77
N ILE A 280 3.13 -39.72 6.59
CA ILE A 280 2.08 -40.74 6.36
C ILE A 280 2.29 -41.45 5.01
N MET A 281 2.58 -40.72 3.94
CA MET A 281 2.74 -41.31 2.60
C MET A 281 4.00 -42.16 2.45
N PHE A 282 5.11 -41.80 3.12
CA PHE A 282 6.43 -42.41 2.84
C PHE A 282 7.15 -43.03 4.04
N GLY A 283 6.75 -42.73 5.28
CA GLY A 283 7.44 -43.20 6.49
C GLY A 283 7.28 -44.69 6.82
N GLY A 284 6.39 -45.42 6.12
CA GLY A 284 6.05 -46.81 6.45
C GLY A 284 7.00 -47.89 5.96
N ARG A 285 7.99 -47.58 5.10
CA ARG A 285 9.01 -48.54 4.61
C ARG A 285 10.35 -47.84 4.39
N GLN A 286 11.46 -48.57 4.49
CA GLN A 286 12.76 -48.04 4.04
C GLN A 286 12.78 -47.96 2.51
N TYR A 287 12.79 -46.74 1.97
CA TYR A 287 12.90 -46.46 0.54
C TYR A 287 14.22 -45.71 0.24
N LYS A 288 14.78 -45.93 -0.96
CA LYS A 288 15.81 -45.08 -1.55
C LYS A 288 15.17 -44.21 -2.65
N TYR A 289 15.44 -42.90 -2.61
CA TYR A 289 15.03 -41.88 -3.58
C TYR A 289 13.50 -41.65 -3.70
N VAL A 290 13.01 -40.56 -4.31
CA VAL A 290 13.41 -39.13 -4.25
C VAL A 290 12.11 -38.31 -4.27
N LEU A 291 12.00 -37.24 -3.48
CA LEU A 291 10.71 -36.56 -3.26
C LEU A 291 10.85 -35.03 -3.26
N ASP A 292 10.44 -34.44 -4.36
CA ASP A 292 9.61 -33.23 -4.35
C ASP A 292 8.14 -33.70 -4.58
N ILE A 293 7.04 -32.92 -4.47
CA ILE A 293 5.60 -33.34 -4.70
C ILE A 293 4.68 -32.04 -4.79
N LEU A 294 3.64 -31.69 -5.66
CA LEU A 294 2.79 -30.38 -5.80
C LEU A 294 1.33 -30.22 -5.18
N LEU A 295 0.72 -29.00 -5.07
CA LEU A 295 -0.66 -28.75 -4.52
C LEU A 295 -1.41 -27.44 -4.95
N GLY A 296 -2.40 -27.52 -5.86
CA GLY A 296 -3.25 -26.39 -6.29
C GLY A 296 -4.48 -26.83 -7.09
N LYS A 297 -5.58 -26.07 -7.09
CA LYS A 297 -6.86 -26.50 -7.73
C LYS A 297 -6.83 -26.41 -9.27
N GLY A 298 -6.41 -27.48 -9.93
CA GLY A 298 -6.58 -27.65 -11.38
C GLY A 298 -6.33 -29.10 -11.82
N LYS A 299 -7.18 -29.66 -12.68
CA LYS A 299 -6.91 -30.94 -13.37
C LYS A 299 -6.08 -30.65 -14.62
N VAL A 300 -4.96 -31.35 -14.79
CA VAL A 300 -4.15 -31.35 -16.00
C VAL A 300 -3.90 -32.80 -16.41
N SER A 301 -4.19 -33.15 -17.67
CA SER A 301 -3.81 -34.42 -18.26
C SER A 301 -2.36 -34.36 -18.74
N VAL A 302 -1.58 -35.39 -18.47
CA VAL A 302 -0.17 -35.50 -18.88
C VAL A 302 -0.09 -36.40 -20.12
N SER A 303 0.62 -35.94 -21.16
CA SER A 303 0.83 -36.64 -22.43
C SER A 303 2.31 -36.91 -22.69
#